data_AF-A0A349SBC1-F1
#
_entry.id   AF-A0A349SBC1-F1
#
_cell.length_a   1.000
_cell.length_b   1.000
_cell.length_c   1.000
_cell.angle_alpha   90.00
_cell.angle_beta   90.00
_cell.angle_gamma   90.00
#
_symmetry.space_group_name_H-M   'P 1'
#
loop_
_entity.id
_entity.type
_entity.pdbx_description
1 polymer ?
#
loop_
_entity_poly.entity_id
_entity_poly.type
_entity_poly.pdbx_seq_one_letter_code
_entity_poly.pdbx_strand_id
1 'polypeptide(L)'
;MASHWLWPLGALIFALKALFAFRLELYSDEIFYWFESTRPALAYSDLPFMSSLLAGLGTAVLGDTPFAVRLPFFLLGCSLPAVLYWTALPLVGKAEAREAAFLSLCLPLASSLGL
;
A
#
# COMPACT_ATOMS: atom_id res chain seq x y z
N MET A 1 3.24 13.34 -25.34
CA MET A 1 2.68 14.57 -24.73
C MET A 1 1.82 14.32 -23.48
N ALA A 2 1.22 13.13 -23.29
CA ALA A 2 0.36 12.82 -22.13
C ALA A 2 1.07 12.65 -20.77
N SER A 3 2.41 12.49 -20.74
CA SER A 3 3.16 12.10 -19.53
C SER A 3 3.15 13.11 -18.38
N HIS A 4 2.93 14.40 -18.62
CA HIS A 4 3.06 15.41 -17.57
C HIS A 4 1.84 15.50 -16.65
N TRP A 5 0.64 15.13 -17.11
CA TRP A 5 -0.60 15.09 -16.31
C TRP A 5 -0.68 13.86 -15.40
N LEU A 6 0.08 12.81 -15.71
CA LEU A 6 0.07 11.57 -14.93
C LEU A 6 0.76 11.73 -13.57
N TRP A 7 1.77 12.60 -13.50
CA TRP A 7 2.46 12.94 -12.24
C TRP A 7 1.56 13.62 -11.20
N PRO A 8 0.86 14.73 -11.50
CA PRO A 8 -0.03 15.36 -10.54
C PRO A 8 -1.21 14.44 -10.16
N LEU A 9 -1.69 13.61 -11.09
CA LEU A 9 -2.73 12.62 -10.78
C LEU A 9 -2.24 11.57 -9.78
N GLY A 10 -1.06 10.99 -10.01
CA GLY A 10 -0.45 10.04 -9.08
C GLY A 10 -0.18 10.66 -7.71
N ALA A 11 0.29 11.91 -7.68
CA ALA A 11 0.49 12.67 -6.44
C ALA A 11 -0.84 12.93 -5.70
N LEU A 12 -1.90 13.27 -6.43
CA LEU A 12 -3.23 13.44 -5.86
C LEU A 12 -3.76 12.14 -5.24
N ILE A 13 -3.64 11.02 -5.94
CA ILE A 13 -4.03 9.70 -5.41
C ILE A 13 -3.23 9.39 -4.15
N PHE A 14 -1.91 9.56 -4.17
CA PHE A 14 -1.07 9.34 -2.99
C PHE A 14 -1.49 10.22 -1.80
N ALA A 15 -1.75 11.50 -2.02
CA ALA A 15 -2.17 12.43 -0.98
C ALA A 15 -3.54 12.06 -0.39
N LEU A 16 -4.51 11.67 -1.24
CA LEU A 16 -5.80 11.18 -0.79
C LEU A 16 -5.66 9.89 0.02
N LYS A 17 -4.77 8.97 -0.40
CA LYS A 17 -4.52 7.76 0.36
C LYS A 17 -3.93 8.03 1.73
N ALA A 18 -2.94 8.92 1.80
CA ALA A 18 -2.33 9.33 3.07
C ALA A 18 -3.35 10.02 3.99
N LEU A 19 -4.21 10.87 3.44
CA LEU A 19 -5.29 11.52 4.18
C LEU A 19 -6.23 10.49 4.80
N PHE A 20 -6.69 9.50 4.02
CA PHE A 20 -7.57 8.45 4.54
C PHE A 20 -6.87 7.58 5.58
N ALA A 21 -5.61 7.19 5.36
CA ALA A 21 -4.86 6.38 6.31
C ALA A 21 -4.70 7.08 7.66
N PHE A 22 -4.61 8.41 7.66
CA PHE A 22 -4.51 9.23 8.86
C PHE A 22 -5.85 9.53 9.53
N ARG A 23 -6.93 9.68 8.75
CA ARG A 23 -8.23 10.14 9.26
C ARG A 23 -9.20 9.03 9.64
N LEU A 24 -9.08 7.87 9.01
CA LEU A 24 -9.95 6.73 9.30
C LEU A 24 -9.46 5.99 10.54
N GLU A 25 -10.40 5.52 11.35
CA GLU A 25 -10.11 4.55 12.40
C GLU A 25 -9.87 3.17 11.81
N LEU A 26 -9.29 2.26 12.59
CA LEU A 26 -9.00 0.90 12.15
C LEU A 26 -10.29 0.14 11.82
N TYR A 27 -10.29 -0.53 10.67
CA TYR A 27 -11.32 -1.47 10.29
C TYR A 27 -11.13 -2.80 11.03
N SER A 28 -12.15 -3.66 11.00
CA SER A 28 -12.17 -4.86 11.85
C SER A 28 -10.98 -5.78 11.63
N ASP A 29 -10.58 -6.02 10.39
CA ASP A 29 -9.42 -6.83 10.00
C ASP A 29 -8.10 -6.19 10.45
N GLU A 30 -7.96 -4.88 10.33
CA GLU A 30 -6.77 -4.16 10.79
C GLU A 30 -6.58 -4.24 12.32
N ILE A 31 -7.69 -4.20 13.07
CA ILE A 31 -7.67 -4.43 14.52
C ILE A 31 -7.20 -5.85 14.82
N PHE A 32 -7.67 -6.85 14.06
CA PHE A 32 -7.20 -8.23 14.21
C PHE A 32 -5.70 -8.36 13.92
N TYR A 33 -5.19 -7.75 12.85
CA TYR A 33 -3.75 -7.78 12.53
C TYR A 33 -2.91 -7.13 13.61
N TRP A 34 -3.33 -5.97 14.11
CA TRP A 34 -2.64 -5.31 15.23
C TRP A 34 -2.70 -6.16 16.50
N PHE A 35 -3.85 -6.74 16.84
CA PHE A 35 -3.99 -7.59 18.02
C PHE A 35 -3.09 -8.83 17.93
N GLU A 36 -3.09 -9.52 16.80
CA GLU A 36 -2.22 -10.66 16.54
C GLU A 36 -0.74 -10.28 16.62
N SER A 37 -0.38 -9.07 16.20
CA SER A 37 0.99 -8.55 16.28
C SER A 37 1.54 -8.50 17.71
N THR A 38 0.68 -8.38 18.72
CA THR A 38 1.07 -8.39 20.13
C THR A 38 1.56 -9.76 20.61
N ARG A 39 1.25 -10.83 19.86
CA ARG A 39 1.67 -12.21 20.15
C ARG A 39 2.17 -12.88 18.87
N PRO A 40 3.39 -12.56 18.40
CA PRO A 40 3.93 -13.08 17.15
C PRO A 40 3.94 -14.61 17.11
N ALA A 41 3.28 -15.17 16.10
CA ALA A 41 3.26 -16.60 15.81
C ALA A 41 3.59 -16.82 14.32
N LEU A 42 4.10 -18.01 13.95
CA LEU A 42 4.42 -18.33 12.56
C LEU A 42 3.17 -18.49 11.66
N ALA A 43 2.01 -18.78 12.27
CA ALA A 43 0.72 -18.80 11.59
C ALA A 43 -0.38 -18.58 12.62
N TYR A 44 -1.44 -17.89 12.20
CA TYR A 44 -2.69 -17.82 12.92
C TYR A 44 -3.71 -18.72 12.21
N SER A 45 -4.83 -19.02 12.87
CA SER A 45 -5.86 -19.91 12.30
C SER A 45 -6.39 -19.39 10.96
N ASP A 46 -6.50 -18.06 10.83
CA ASP A 46 -7.21 -17.43 9.72
C ASP A 46 -6.27 -16.79 8.68
N LEU A 47 -5.05 -16.42 9.09
CA LEU A 47 -4.13 -15.59 8.29
C LEU A 47 -2.65 -15.98 8.49
N PRO A 48 -1.80 -15.79 7.46
CA PRO A 48 -0.36 -15.91 7.61
C PRO A 48 0.23 -14.79 8.48
N PHE A 49 1.34 -15.08 9.17
CA PHE A 49 1.98 -14.16 10.13
C PHE A 49 2.42 -12.81 9.58
N MET A 50 2.54 -12.69 8.25
CA MET A 50 3.18 -11.52 7.64
C MET A 50 2.34 -10.25 7.80
N SER A 51 1.01 -10.34 7.74
CA SER A 51 0.13 -9.17 7.92
C SER A 51 0.20 -8.64 9.35
N SER A 52 0.12 -9.52 10.35
CA SER A 52 0.24 -9.11 11.75
C SER A 52 1.64 -8.61 12.09
N LEU A 53 2.70 -9.23 11.53
CA LEU A 53 4.06 -8.72 11.69
C LEU A 53 4.23 -7.31 11.10
N LEU A 54 3.72 -7.06 9.89
CA LEU A 54 3.77 -5.74 9.26
C LEU A 54 3.00 -4.71 10.09
N ALA A 55 1.77 -5.03 10.54
CA ALA A 55 1.00 -4.17 11.42
C ALA A 55 1.77 -3.78 12.69
N GLY A 56 2.42 -4.76 13.33
CA GLY A 56 3.23 -4.56 14.54
C GLY A 56 4.53 -3.78 14.30
N LEU A 57 5.17 -3.96 13.14
CA LEU A 57 6.39 -3.19 12.78
C LEU A 57 6.08 -1.69 12.68
N GLY A 58 4.92 -1.35 12.11
CA GLY A 58 4.48 0.04 12.02
C GLY A 58 4.29 0.68 13.39
N THR A 59 3.57 0.01 14.29
CA THR A 59 3.33 0.51 15.65
C THR A 59 4.57 0.47 16.54
N ALA A 60 5.49 -0.47 16.34
CA ALA A 60 6.77 -0.49 17.04
C ALA A 60 7.64 0.74 16.75
N VAL A 61 7.51 1.36 15.58
CA VAL A 61 8.30 2.54 15.17
C VAL A 61 7.60 3.85 15.48
N LEU A 62 6.28 3.94 15.29
CA LEU A 62 5.50 5.19 15.38
C LEU A 62 4.47 5.23 16.51
N GLY A 63 4.41 4.19 17.35
CA GLY A 63 3.43 4.04 18.42
C GLY A 63 2.07 3.51 17.95
N ASP A 64 1.16 3.29 18.90
CA ASP A 64 -0.16 2.70 18.66
C ASP A 64 -1.15 3.71 18.05
N THR A 65 -0.95 4.02 16.77
CA THR A 65 -1.87 4.87 15.99
C THR A 65 -2.40 4.12 14.77
N PRO A 66 -3.61 4.42 14.28
CA PRO A 66 -4.15 3.79 13.07
C PRO A 66 -3.23 3.95 11.86
N PHE A 67 -2.61 5.13 11.72
CA PHE A 67 -1.65 5.39 10.67
C PHE A 67 -0.40 4.51 10.77
N ALA A 68 0.10 4.25 11.99
CA ALA A 68 1.26 3.39 12.19
C ALA A 68 0.97 1.95 11.77
N VAL A 69 -0.18 1.39 12.13
CA VAL A 69 -0.62 0.05 11.68
C VAL A 69 -0.64 -0.06 10.16
N ARG A 70 -1.14 0.98 9.48
CA ARG A 70 -1.26 1.02 8.02
C ARG A 70 0.03 1.32 7.29
N LEU A 71 1.01 1.96 7.93
CA LEU A 71 2.18 2.52 7.24
C LEU A 71 2.90 1.49 6.35
N PRO A 72 3.18 0.25 6.79
CA PRO A 72 3.88 -0.71 5.93
C PRO A 72 3.04 -1.12 4.72
N PHE A 73 1.73 -1.32 4.91
CA PHE A 73 0.80 -1.62 3.83
C PHE A 73 0.66 -0.46 2.85
N PHE A 74 0.61 0.77 3.36
CA PHE A 74 0.58 2.00 2.56
C PHE A 74 1.82 2.11 1.67
N LEU A 75 3.01 1.89 2.22
CA LEU A 75 4.26 1.89 1.47
C LEU A 75 4.27 0.82 0.37
N LEU A 76 3.85 -0.41 0.70
CA LEU A 76 3.73 -1.50 -0.27
C LEU A 76 2.73 -1.16 -1.38
N GLY A 77 1.53 -0.68 -1.03
CA GLY A 77 0.52 -0.27 -2.00
C GLY A 77 0.98 0.88 -2.90
N CYS A 78 1.72 1.86 -2.37
CA CYS A 78 2.28 2.96 -3.14
C CYS A 78 3.46 2.54 -4.03
N SER A 79 4.13 1.43 -3.72
CA SER A 79 5.21 0.87 -4.55
C SER A 79 4.71 0.10 -5.77
N LEU A 80 3.41 -0.25 -5.82
CA LEU A 80 2.84 -1.09 -6.88
C LEU A 80 3.06 -0.53 -8.31
N PRO A 81 2.84 0.77 -8.60
CA PRO A 81 3.14 1.34 -9.91
C PRO A 81 4.63 1.24 -10.27
N ALA A 82 5.53 1.39 -9.29
CA ALA A 82 6.96 1.26 -9.50
C ALA A 82 7.32 -0.19 -9.87
N VAL A 83 6.79 -1.17 -9.13
CA VAL A 83 7.00 -2.60 -9.44
C VAL A 83 6.52 -2.92 -10.86
N LEU A 84 5.32 -2.45 -11.25
CA LEU A 84 4.78 -2.66 -12.59
C LEU A 84 5.63 -1.99 -13.68
N TYR A 85 6.16 -0.80 -13.43
CA TYR A 85 7.11 -0.17 -14.35
C TYR A 85 8.35 -1.06 -14.55
N TRP A 86 8.96 -1.55 -13.46
CA TRP A 86 10.17 -2.37 -13.54
C TRP A 86 9.95 -3.73 -14.21
N THR A 87 8.80 -4.35 -14.01
CA THR A 87 8.45 -5.63 -14.65
C THR A 87 8.10 -5.45 -16.13
N ALA A 88 7.44 -4.35 -16.51
CA ALA A 88 7.08 -4.06 -17.89
C ALA A 88 8.26 -3.51 -18.72
N LEU A 89 9.21 -2.82 -18.08
CA LEU A 89 10.36 -2.19 -18.75
C LEU A 89 11.12 -3.11 -19.73
N PRO A 90 11.54 -4.34 -19.35
CA PRO A 90 12.25 -5.23 -20.27
C PRO A 90 11.36 -5.82 -21.38
N LEU A 91 10.03 -5.74 -21.25
CA LEU A 91 9.08 -6.39 -22.16
C LEU A 91 8.60 -5.46 -23.27
N VAL A 92 8.28 -4.21 -22.92
CA VAL A 92 7.60 -3.27 -23.83
C VAL A 92 8.38 -1.99 -24.08
N GLY A 93 9.46 -1.72 -23.32
CA GLY A 93 10.22 -0.49 -23.42
C GLY A 93 9.74 0.61 -22.47
N LYS A 94 10.42 1.76 -22.50
CA LYS A 94 10.28 2.81 -21.47
C LYS A 94 8.96 3.58 -21.52
N ALA A 95 8.40 3.83 -22.71
CA ALA A 95 7.21 4.67 -22.84
C ALA A 95 5.95 3.90 -22.40
N GLU A 96 5.85 2.68 -22.89
CA GLU A 96 4.78 1.72 -22.67
C GLU A 96 4.77 1.22 -21.22
N ALA A 97 5.95 0.97 -20.63
CA ALA A 97 6.05 0.60 -19.22
C ALA A 97 5.57 1.73 -18.29
N ARG A 98 5.80 3.01 -18.65
CA ARG A 98 5.28 4.14 -17.88
C ARG A 98 3.77 4.20 -17.97
N GLU A 99 3.23 4.04 -19.17
CA GLU A 99 1.78 4.03 -19.39
C GLU A 99 1.11 2.89 -18.59
N ALA A 100 1.66 1.67 -18.64
CA ALA A 100 1.18 0.54 -17.85
C ALA A 100 1.18 0.81 -16.33
N ALA A 101 2.23 1.43 -15.81
CA ALA A 101 2.33 1.81 -14.40
C ALA A 101 1.30 2.87 -13.99
N PHE A 102 0.95 3.81 -14.88
CA PHE A 102 -0.09 4.79 -14.59
C PHE A 102 -1.50 4.19 -14.74
N LEU A 103 -1.72 3.34 -15.74
CA LEU A 103 -2.99 2.64 -15.91
C LEU A 103 -3.31 1.74 -14.71
N SER A 104 -2.30 1.21 -14.01
CA SER A 104 -2.54 0.45 -12.78
C SER A 104 -3.18 1.28 -11.67
N LEU A 105 -2.95 2.59 -11.63
CA LEU A 105 -3.61 3.48 -10.66
C LEU A 105 -5.10 3.66 -10.96
N CYS A 106 -5.54 3.40 -12.19
CA CYS A 106 -6.94 3.44 -12.58
C CYS A 106 -7.67 2.13 -12.26
N LEU A 107 -6.94 1.05 -11.93
CA LEU A 107 -7.56 -0.21 -11.54
C LEU A 107 -8.01 -0.10 -10.07
N PRO A 108 -9.31 -0.27 -9.76
CA PRO A 108 -9.85 0.01 -8.44
C PRO A 108 -9.14 -0.79 -7.34
N LEU A 109 -8.95 -2.10 -7.56
CA LEU A 109 -8.22 -2.99 -6.64
C LEU A 109 -6.76 -2.58 -6.42
N ALA A 110 -6.06 -2.20 -7.49
CA ALA A 110 -4.67 -1.79 -7.39
C ALA A 110 -4.52 -0.43 -6.69
N SER A 111 -5.49 0.46 -6.91
CA SER A 111 -5.50 1.80 -6.30
C SER A 111 -5.83 1.76 -4.80
N SER A 112 -6.69 0.83 -4.39
CA SER A 112 -7.14 0.69 -3.00
C SER A 112 -6.12 -0.05 -2.12
N LEU A 113 -5.16 -0.80 -2.70
CA LEU A 113 -4.13 -1.51 -1.92
C LEU A 113 -3.34 -0.56 -1.03
N GLY A 114 -3.14 -0.95 0.23
CA GLY A 114 -2.39 -0.16 1.21
C GLY A 114 -3.23 0.88 1.96
N LEU A 115 -4.55 0.70 1.95
CA LEU A 115 -5.53 1.48 2.71
C LEU A 115 -6.60 0.56 3.28
#